data_AF-Q5DAE4-F1
#
_entry.id   AF-Q5DAE4-F1
#
_cell.length_a   1.000
_cell.length_b   1.000
_cell.length_c   1.000
_cell.angle_alpha   90.00
_cell.angle_beta   90.00
_cell.angle_gamma   90.00
#
_symmetry.space_group_name_H-M   'P 1'
#
loop_
_entity.id
_entity.type
_entity.pdbx_description
1 polymer ?
#
loop_
_entity_poly.entity_id
_entity_poly.type
_entity_poly.pdbx_seq_one_letter_code
_entity_poly.pdbx_strand_id
1 'polypeptide(L)'
;MLNISTQIYYHFTSGRLPTDKSCYRHIKSVECIPTFLLGEHEYTVIRIIGQSFMLHQVRKMIGLVLGILRGYATEDVFDIVFCKERVDIPKAPGLGLMLNQVDFSYYNKKYQNDGIHQPLDWSKYEDQRNEFMMQYVYQHIDQIETEDKSMLQWLATLNCHTYSFRDSSSPTIVDDKVSETDDLQIVAIEETTLHTQSNTNGKRDYDDSDKCDLPIKKERMEL
;
A
#
# COMPACT_ATOMS: atom_id res chain seq x y z
N MET A 1 -4.56 13.68 9.12
CA MET A 1 -4.09 13.83 7.70
C MET A 1 -2.98 12.81 7.39
N LEU A 2 -3.06 12.06 6.28
CA LEU A 2 -2.01 11.10 5.88
C LEU A 2 -0.69 11.83 5.57
N ASN A 3 0.33 11.64 6.39
CA ASN A 3 1.61 12.35 6.26
C ASN A 3 2.35 11.94 4.97
N ILE A 4 2.63 12.92 4.11
CA ILE A 4 3.45 12.80 2.90
C ILE A 4 4.93 12.85 3.30
N SER A 5 5.38 11.87 4.09
CA SER A 5 6.77 11.75 4.53
C SER A 5 7.18 10.29 4.65
N THR A 6 8.48 10.05 4.76
CA THR A 6 9.00 8.69 4.99
C THR A 6 8.64 8.26 6.40
N GLN A 7 7.84 7.19 6.51
CA GLN A 7 7.37 6.64 7.79
C GLN A 7 7.53 5.13 7.82
N ILE A 8 7.38 4.52 8.99
CA ILE A 8 7.40 3.06 9.17
C ILE A 8 6.00 2.46 8.99
N TYR A 9 5.75 1.80 7.86
CA TYR A 9 4.42 1.29 7.50
C TYR A 9 4.16 -0.15 7.99
N TYR A 10 4.77 -0.58 9.10
CA TYR A 10 4.75 -2.00 9.49
C TYR A 10 3.34 -2.53 9.85
N HIS A 11 2.43 -1.67 10.34
CA HIS A 11 1.02 -2.03 10.56
C HIS A 11 0.25 -2.25 9.27
N PHE A 12 0.69 -1.60 8.20
CA PHE A 12 0.06 -1.67 6.88
C PHE A 12 0.51 -2.90 6.08
N THR A 13 1.24 -3.84 6.69
CA THR A 13 1.62 -5.10 6.03
C THR A 13 1.38 -6.30 6.95
N SER A 14 1.67 -7.50 6.47
CA SER A 14 1.67 -8.76 7.22
C SER A 14 3.10 -9.33 7.28
N GLY A 15 3.40 -10.16 8.29
CA GLY A 15 4.67 -10.91 8.37
C GLY A 15 5.94 -10.07 8.60
N ARG A 16 5.81 -8.85 9.12
CA ARG A 16 6.95 -7.94 9.40
C ARG A 16 7.04 -7.54 10.87
N LEU A 17 8.28 -7.38 11.32
CA LEU A 17 8.60 -6.92 12.68
C LEU A 17 8.57 -5.39 12.78
N PRO A 18 8.21 -4.81 13.93
CA PRO A 18 8.25 -3.35 14.13
C PRO A 18 9.66 -2.75 13.99
N THR A 19 10.71 -3.55 14.11
CA THR A 19 12.11 -3.13 13.97
C THR A 19 12.67 -3.32 12.55
N ASP A 20 11.88 -3.89 11.62
CA ASP A 20 12.32 -4.17 10.26
C ASP A 20 12.47 -2.86 9.46
N LYS A 21 13.72 -2.47 9.19
CA LYS A 21 14.06 -1.28 8.38
C LYS A 21 13.50 -1.35 6.96
N SER A 22 13.16 -2.53 6.45
CA SER A 22 12.47 -2.66 5.16
C SER A 22 11.00 -2.23 5.21
N CYS A 23 10.46 -1.79 6.35
CA CYS A 23 9.11 -1.23 6.48
C CYS A 23 9.04 0.28 6.22
N TYR A 24 10.17 0.97 6.07
CA TYR A 24 10.17 2.39 5.71
C TYR A 24 9.66 2.57 4.28
N ARG A 25 8.59 3.35 4.12
CA ARG A 25 7.98 3.65 2.82
C ARG A 25 7.77 5.14 2.68
N HIS A 26 7.81 5.59 1.44
CA HIS A 26 7.64 7.00 1.08
C HIS A 26 6.45 7.12 0.13
N ILE A 27 5.38 7.73 0.63
CA ILE A 27 4.19 8.09 -0.15
C ILE A 27 4.42 9.50 -0.67
N LYS A 28 4.40 9.66 -1.99
CA LYS A 28 4.62 10.93 -2.69
C LYS A 28 3.34 11.77 -2.76
N SER A 29 2.19 11.15 -3.01
CA SER A 29 0.90 11.84 -3.04
C SER A 29 -0.26 10.88 -2.84
N VAL A 30 -1.38 11.43 -2.35
CA VAL A 30 -2.68 10.77 -2.27
C VAL A 30 -3.72 11.77 -2.75
N GLU A 31 -4.55 11.37 -3.72
CA GLU A 31 -5.59 12.21 -4.32
C GLU A 31 -6.90 11.42 -4.41
N CYS A 32 -8.02 12.07 -4.13
CA CYS A 32 -9.35 11.53 -4.34
C CYS A 32 -10.00 12.29 -5.52
N ILE A 33 -10.27 11.57 -6.60
CA ILE A 33 -10.84 12.15 -7.83
C ILE A 33 -12.35 12.33 -7.66
N PRO A 34 -13.00 13.34 -8.29
CA PRO A 34 -14.45 13.48 -8.27
C PRO A 34 -15.19 12.19 -8.63
N THR A 35 -16.41 12.05 -8.11
CA THR A 35 -17.21 10.86 -8.35
C THR A 35 -17.70 10.79 -9.79
N PHE A 36 -17.97 9.58 -10.26
CA PHE A 36 -18.60 9.30 -11.55
C PHE A 36 -19.54 8.12 -11.43
N LEU A 37 -20.55 8.08 -12.30
CA LEU A 37 -21.49 6.98 -12.40
C LEU A 37 -20.95 5.92 -13.35
N LEU A 38 -21.03 4.65 -12.95
CA LEU A 38 -20.79 3.49 -13.80
C LEU A 38 -21.85 2.44 -13.46
N GLY A 39 -22.62 2.03 -14.47
CA GLY A 39 -23.81 1.20 -14.22
C GLY A 39 -24.79 1.91 -13.28
N GLU A 40 -25.16 1.23 -12.20
CA GLU A 40 -26.06 1.75 -11.15
C GLU A 40 -25.31 2.29 -9.92
N HIS A 41 -23.98 2.34 -9.96
CA HIS A 41 -23.13 2.68 -8.83
C HIS A 41 -22.35 3.99 -9.04
N GLU A 42 -22.19 4.74 -7.95
CA GLU A 42 -21.31 5.91 -7.90
C GLU A 42 -19.92 5.52 -7.37
N TYR A 43 -18.89 5.78 -8.17
CA TYR A 43 -17.49 5.48 -7.87
C TYR A 43 -16.66 6.75 -7.69
N THR A 44 -15.56 6.63 -6.95
CA THR A 44 -14.46 7.59 -6.94
C THR A 44 -13.15 6.81 -7.06
N VAL A 45 -12.12 7.45 -7.64
CA VAL A 45 -10.78 6.88 -7.73
C VAL A 45 -9.87 7.56 -6.72
N ILE A 46 -9.30 6.76 -5.81
CA ILE A 46 -8.24 7.21 -4.91
C ILE A 46 -6.90 6.85 -5.54
N ARG A 47 -6.15 7.86 -5.97
CA ARG A 47 -4.83 7.71 -6.58
C ARG A 47 -3.75 7.89 -5.52
N ILE A 48 -2.95 6.84 -5.29
CA ILE A 48 -1.82 6.85 -4.36
C ILE A 48 -0.54 6.66 -5.15
N ILE A 49 0.37 7.64 -5.07
CA ILE A 49 1.69 7.56 -5.68
C ILE A 49 2.71 7.33 -4.57
N GLY A 50 3.49 6.26 -4.68
CA GLY A 50 4.54 5.91 -3.72
C GLY A 50 5.83 5.51 -4.44
N GLN A 51 6.95 5.54 -3.70
CA GLN A 51 8.21 5.01 -4.22
C GLN A 51 8.21 3.48 -4.29
N SER A 52 7.57 2.83 -3.33
CA SER A 52 7.35 1.40 -3.27
C SER A 52 6.18 1.10 -2.33
N PHE A 53 5.63 -0.11 -2.40
CA PHE A 53 4.57 -0.58 -1.53
C PHE A 53 4.91 -1.96 -0.96
N MET A 54 4.48 -2.23 0.27
CA MET A 54 4.49 -3.56 0.86
C MET A 54 3.21 -4.32 0.52
N LEU A 55 3.23 -5.64 0.72
CA LEU A 55 2.05 -6.47 0.67
C LEU A 55 0.94 -5.87 1.55
N HIS A 56 -0.28 -5.81 1.01
CA HIS A 56 -1.47 -5.25 1.66
C HIS A 56 -1.41 -3.75 2.05
N GLN A 57 -0.32 -3.02 1.79
CA GLN A 57 -0.14 -1.64 2.26
C GLN A 57 -1.27 -0.71 1.84
N VAL A 58 -1.55 -0.64 0.55
CA VAL A 58 -2.61 0.22 0.02
C VAL A 58 -3.98 -0.17 0.60
N ARG A 59 -4.28 -1.48 0.65
CA ARG A 59 -5.56 -1.99 1.17
C ARG A 59 -5.77 -1.65 2.64
N LYS A 60 -4.72 -1.70 3.47
CA LYS A 60 -4.79 -1.29 4.88
C LYS A 60 -4.84 0.24 5.05
N MET A 61 -4.16 1.00 4.20
CA MET A 61 -4.25 2.47 4.21
C MET A 61 -5.69 2.93 3.92
N ILE A 62 -6.30 2.40 2.86
CA ILE A 62 -7.70 2.68 2.51
C ILE A 62 -8.65 2.18 3.59
N GLY A 63 -8.40 0.98 4.14
CA GLY A 63 -9.18 0.42 5.23
C GLY A 63 -9.26 1.36 6.44
N LEU A 64 -8.11 1.87 6.89
CA LEU A 64 -8.04 2.78 8.03
C LEU A 64 -8.82 4.07 7.77
N VAL A 65 -8.64 4.70 6.60
CA VAL A 65 -9.33 5.93 6.23
C VAL A 65 -10.85 5.72 6.20
N LEU A 66 -11.33 4.62 5.61
CA LEU A 66 -12.76 4.32 5.58
C LEU A 66 -13.34 4.03 6.97
N GLY A 67 -12.56 3.42 7.87
CA GLY A 67 -12.93 3.27 9.29
C GLY A 67 -13.16 4.61 9.98
N ILE A 68 -12.28 5.59 9.75
CA ILE A 68 -12.41 6.95 10.29
C ILE A 68 -13.63 7.66 9.67
N LEU A 69 -13.77 7.63 8.34
CA LEU A 69 -14.87 8.30 7.65
C LEU A 69 -16.25 7.74 8.04
N ARG A 70 -16.32 6.46 8.41
CA ARG A 70 -17.54 5.81 8.92
C ARG A 70 -17.78 6.03 10.40
N GLY A 71 -16.87 6.68 11.11
CA GLY A 71 -17.00 7.02 12.53
C GLY A 71 -16.62 5.90 13.51
N TYR A 72 -15.93 4.85 13.05
CA TYR A 72 -15.44 3.79 13.93
C TYR A 72 -14.12 4.13 14.62
N ALA A 73 -13.42 5.16 14.13
CA ALA A 73 -12.18 5.69 14.70
C ALA A 73 -12.09 7.21 14.49
N THR A 74 -11.24 7.87 15.27
CA THR A 74 -10.87 9.28 15.07
C THR A 74 -9.52 9.38 14.36
N GLU A 75 -9.12 10.59 13.96
CA GLU A 75 -7.78 10.82 13.39
C GLU A 75 -6.63 10.50 14.36
N ASP A 76 -6.90 10.41 15.67
CA ASP A 76 -5.91 10.09 16.71
C ASP A 76 -5.23 8.73 16.48
N VAL A 77 -5.87 7.82 15.72
CA VAL A 77 -5.25 6.54 15.32
C VAL A 77 -3.93 6.74 14.55
N PHE A 78 -3.77 7.88 13.85
CA PHE A 78 -2.52 8.19 13.15
C PHE A 78 -1.34 8.42 14.10
N ASP A 79 -1.59 8.78 15.36
CA ASP A 79 -0.52 8.96 16.35
C ASP A 79 0.05 7.62 16.84
N ILE A 80 -0.74 6.54 16.74
CA ILE A 80 -0.36 5.21 17.24
C ILE A 80 -0.03 4.22 16.13
N VAL A 81 -0.59 4.37 14.93
CA VAL A 81 -0.40 3.41 13.83
C VAL A 81 1.02 3.42 13.23
N PHE A 82 1.86 4.36 13.62
CA PHE A 82 3.30 4.36 13.28
C PHE A 82 4.21 3.98 14.47
N CYS A 83 3.65 3.68 15.64
CA CYS A 83 4.37 3.25 16.85
C CYS A 83 4.57 1.72 16.90
N LYS A 84 5.49 1.25 17.75
CA LYS A 84 5.94 -0.16 17.77
C LYS A 84 4.92 -1.16 18.30
N GLU A 85 3.94 -0.69 19.05
CA GLU A 85 2.86 -1.47 19.65
C GLU A 85 1.81 -1.82 18.59
N ARG A 86 1.32 -3.08 18.62
CA ARG A 86 0.41 -3.58 17.58
C ARG A 86 -0.96 -2.89 17.65
N VAL A 87 -1.37 -2.30 16.54
CA VAL A 87 -2.68 -1.70 16.30
C VAL A 87 -3.46 -2.58 15.33
N ASP A 88 -4.73 -2.84 15.63
CA ASP A 88 -5.62 -3.55 14.72
C ASP A 88 -6.24 -2.59 13.70
N ILE A 89 -5.95 -2.80 12.41
CA ILE A 89 -6.50 -1.99 11.30
C ILE A 89 -7.10 -2.88 10.21
N PRO A 90 -8.24 -2.48 9.62
CA PRO A 90 -8.91 -3.25 8.57
C PRO A 90 -8.09 -3.30 7.29
N LYS A 91 -8.27 -4.37 6.52
CA LYS A 91 -7.72 -4.55 5.17
C LYS A 91 -8.87 -4.52 4.16
N ALA A 92 -8.93 -3.49 3.31
CA ALA A 92 -9.94 -3.38 2.26
C ALA A 92 -9.90 -4.58 1.27
N PRO A 93 -10.97 -4.87 0.52
CA PRO A 93 -10.97 -5.86 -0.56
C PRO A 93 -9.92 -5.55 -1.65
N GLY A 94 -9.56 -6.56 -2.44
CA GLY A 94 -8.62 -6.40 -3.56
C GLY A 94 -9.26 -5.90 -4.85
N LEU A 95 -10.58 -6.09 -5.01
CA LEU A 95 -11.31 -5.87 -6.26
C LEU A 95 -11.07 -4.49 -6.88
N GLY A 96 -11.17 -3.42 -6.09
CA GLY A 96 -10.97 -2.05 -6.57
C GLY A 96 -9.51 -1.59 -6.68
N LEU A 97 -8.53 -2.45 -6.38
CA LEU A 97 -7.11 -2.07 -6.41
C LEU A 97 -6.49 -2.43 -7.76
N MET A 98 -6.03 -1.40 -8.49
CA MET A 98 -5.33 -1.57 -9.76
C MET A 98 -4.00 -0.80 -9.80
N LEU A 99 -3.01 -1.36 -10.50
CA LEU A 99 -1.75 -0.68 -10.80
C LEU A 99 -1.93 0.19 -12.05
N ASN A 100 -1.97 1.51 -11.86
CA ASN A 100 -2.20 2.45 -12.96
C ASN A 100 -0.94 2.74 -13.80
N GLN A 101 0.22 2.97 -13.17
CA GLN A 101 1.45 3.35 -13.85
C GLN A 101 2.70 3.02 -13.04
N VAL A 102 3.80 2.70 -13.72
CA VAL A 102 5.16 2.62 -13.16
C VAL A 102 5.97 3.83 -13.62
N ASP A 103 6.57 4.54 -12.68
CA ASP A 103 7.36 5.76 -12.91
C ASP A 103 8.86 5.46 -13.12
N PHE A 104 9.35 5.67 -14.34
CA PHE A 104 10.76 5.49 -14.72
C PHE A 104 11.56 6.80 -14.71
N SER A 105 11.02 7.90 -14.19
CA SER A 105 11.68 9.22 -14.23
C SER A 105 13.08 9.21 -13.61
N TYR A 106 13.28 8.49 -12.51
CA TYR A 106 14.59 8.38 -11.87
C TYR A 106 15.60 7.58 -12.72
N TYR A 107 15.14 6.49 -13.35
CA TYR A 107 15.96 5.70 -14.26
C TYR A 107 16.39 6.54 -15.46
N ASN A 108 15.43 7.20 -16.13
CA ASN A 108 15.70 8.06 -17.29
C ASN A 108 16.69 9.17 -16.91
N LYS A 109 16.47 9.87 -15.79
CA LYS A 109 17.39 10.91 -15.32
C LYS A 109 18.83 10.41 -15.12
N LYS A 110 19.00 9.18 -14.64
CA LYS A 110 20.31 8.61 -14.29
C LYS A 110 21.04 8.03 -15.50
N TYR A 111 20.33 7.38 -16.43
CA TYR A 111 20.95 6.52 -17.45
C TYR A 111 20.74 7.01 -18.89
N GLN A 112 19.77 7.88 -19.18
CA GLN A 112 19.47 8.26 -20.59
C GLN A 112 20.64 8.93 -21.34
N ASN A 113 21.63 9.45 -20.62
CA ASN A 113 22.77 10.18 -21.18
C ASN A 113 24.09 9.39 -21.15
N ASP A 114 24.07 8.09 -20.86
CA ASP A 114 25.29 7.28 -20.78
C ASP A 114 25.71 6.62 -22.11
N GLY A 115 24.92 6.82 -23.17
CA GLY A 115 25.19 6.34 -24.52
C GLY A 115 24.87 4.86 -24.75
N ILE A 116 24.38 4.14 -23.73
CA ILE A 116 24.08 2.70 -23.81
C ILE A 116 22.59 2.45 -23.54
N HIS A 117 22.00 3.17 -22.58
CA HIS A 117 20.60 2.97 -22.18
C HIS A 117 19.64 3.89 -22.93
N GLN A 118 18.47 3.35 -23.26
CA GLN A 118 17.37 4.12 -23.85
C GLN A 118 16.37 4.53 -22.76
N PRO A 119 15.80 5.75 -22.83
CA PRO A 119 14.78 6.17 -21.90
C PRO A 119 13.50 5.35 -22.06
N LEU A 120 12.83 5.07 -20.94
CA LEU A 120 11.53 4.41 -20.89
C LEU A 120 10.42 5.45 -20.81
N ASP A 121 9.61 5.54 -21.86
CA ASP A 121 8.42 6.39 -21.92
C ASP A 121 7.25 5.64 -22.55
N TRP A 122 6.10 5.71 -21.86
CA TRP A 122 4.85 5.05 -22.23
C TRP A 122 3.74 6.06 -22.55
N SER A 123 4.06 7.35 -22.66
CA SER A 123 3.12 8.43 -23.00
C SER A 123 2.30 8.13 -24.26
N LYS A 124 2.95 7.59 -25.31
CA LYS A 124 2.29 7.21 -26.57
C LYS A 124 1.19 6.13 -26.45
N TYR A 125 1.09 5.45 -25.30
CA TYR A 125 0.07 4.43 -25.05
C TYR A 125 -1.00 4.88 -24.05
N GLU A 126 -1.03 6.16 -23.68
CA GLU A 126 -1.95 6.67 -22.66
C GLU A 126 -3.42 6.43 -23.03
N ASP A 127 -3.79 6.72 -24.28
CA ASP A 127 -5.15 6.51 -24.77
C ASP A 127 -5.55 5.03 -24.74
N GLN A 128 -4.67 4.13 -25.22
CA GLN A 128 -4.93 2.69 -25.21
C GLN A 128 -5.03 2.12 -23.80
N ARG A 129 -4.23 2.62 -22.85
CA ARG A 129 -4.34 2.22 -21.43
C ARG A 129 -5.67 2.69 -20.84
N ASN A 130 -6.05 3.93 -21.10
CA ASN A 130 -7.31 4.49 -20.60
C ASN A 130 -8.51 3.73 -21.17
N GLU A 131 -8.49 3.44 -22.47
CA GLU A 131 -9.52 2.62 -23.12
C GLU A 131 -9.60 1.23 -22.50
N PHE A 132 -8.46 0.56 -22.29
CA PHE A 132 -8.42 -0.75 -21.64
C PHE A 132 -8.97 -0.71 -20.20
N MET A 133 -8.59 0.29 -19.41
CA MET A 133 -9.11 0.44 -18.04
C MET A 133 -10.63 0.62 -18.03
N MET A 134 -11.15 1.48 -18.90
CA MET A 134 -12.60 1.75 -18.96
C MET A 134 -13.40 0.55 -19.48
N GLN A 135 -12.89 -0.15 -20.50
CA GLN A 135 -13.60 -1.24 -21.17
C GLN A 135 -13.55 -2.56 -20.41
N TYR A 136 -12.45 -2.84 -19.68
CA TYR A 136 -12.24 -4.15 -19.07
C TYR A 136 -12.14 -4.06 -17.55
N VAL A 137 -11.29 -3.18 -17.02
CA VAL A 137 -11.02 -3.14 -15.56
C VAL A 137 -12.22 -2.62 -14.79
N TYR A 138 -12.73 -1.44 -15.17
CA TYR A 138 -13.88 -0.84 -14.48
C TYR A 138 -15.16 -1.63 -14.68
N GLN A 139 -15.40 -2.16 -15.89
CA GLN A 139 -16.56 -3.03 -16.14
C GLN A 139 -16.53 -4.28 -15.25
N HIS A 140 -15.35 -4.91 -15.11
CA HIS A 140 -15.21 -6.09 -14.26
C HIS A 140 -15.44 -5.78 -12.78
N ILE A 141 -14.95 -4.63 -12.30
CA ILE A 141 -15.20 -4.18 -10.92
C ILE A 141 -16.70 -3.95 -10.69
N ASP A 142 -17.37 -3.24 -11.61
CA ASP A 142 -18.81 -2.95 -11.49
C ASP A 142 -19.65 -4.21 -11.54
N GLN A 143 -19.30 -5.16 -12.41
CA GLN A 143 -19.97 -6.45 -12.48
C GLN A 143 -19.88 -7.20 -11.15
N ILE A 144 -18.66 -7.37 -10.60
CA ILE A 144 -18.49 -8.10 -9.33
C ILE A 144 -19.14 -7.34 -8.18
N GLU A 145 -19.09 -6.01 -8.14
CA GLU A 145 -19.81 -5.24 -7.11
C GLU A 145 -21.33 -5.39 -7.21
N THR A 146 -21.88 -5.49 -8.42
CA THR A 146 -23.31 -5.75 -8.63
C THR A 146 -23.72 -7.12 -8.11
N GLU A 147 -22.92 -8.15 -8.43
CA GLU A 147 -23.22 -9.55 -8.11
C GLU A 147 -22.95 -9.86 -6.63
N ASP A 148 -21.75 -9.55 -6.15
CA ASP A 148 -21.25 -10.00 -4.85
C ASP A 148 -21.36 -8.92 -3.77
N LYS A 149 -21.47 -7.64 -4.15
CA LYS A 149 -21.48 -6.50 -3.22
C LYS A 149 -20.24 -6.48 -2.32
N SER A 150 -19.07 -6.78 -2.91
CA SER A 150 -17.80 -6.99 -2.22
C SER A 150 -17.46 -5.88 -1.23
N MET A 151 -17.50 -4.62 -1.68
CA MET A 151 -17.22 -3.47 -0.82
C MET A 151 -18.29 -3.29 0.26
N LEU A 152 -19.57 -3.47 -0.06
CA LEU A 152 -20.66 -3.32 0.91
C LEU A 152 -20.57 -4.35 2.05
N GLN A 153 -20.32 -5.62 1.71
CA GLN A 153 -20.15 -6.68 2.70
C GLN A 153 -18.96 -6.42 3.61
N TRP A 154 -17.82 -6.00 3.04
CA TRP A 154 -16.64 -5.66 3.83
C TRP A 154 -16.85 -4.41 4.71
N LEU A 155 -17.55 -3.39 4.22
CA LEU A 155 -17.87 -2.20 5.03
C LEU A 155 -18.67 -2.55 6.28
N ALA A 156 -19.49 -3.61 6.23
CA ALA A 156 -20.24 -4.11 7.38
C ALA A 156 -19.35 -4.76 8.46
N THR A 157 -18.09 -5.10 8.16
CA THR A 157 -17.15 -5.70 9.13
C THR A 157 -16.23 -4.67 9.79
N LEU A 158 -16.30 -3.39 9.43
CA LEU A 158 -15.41 -2.36 9.97
C LEU A 158 -15.52 -2.21 11.49
N ASN A 159 -16.72 -2.40 12.04
CA ASN A 159 -16.96 -2.35 13.48
C ASN A 159 -16.32 -3.51 14.27
N CYS A 160 -15.81 -4.55 13.60
CA CYS A 160 -15.09 -5.66 14.24
C CYS A 160 -13.64 -5.31 14.60
N HIS A 161 -13.13 -4.16 14.15
CA HIS A 161 -11.77 -3.71 14.42
C HIS A 161 -11.73 -2.73 15.59
N THR A 162 -10.66 -2.80 16.40
CA THR A 162 -10.52 -1.94 17.57
C THR A 162 -9.95 -0.56 17.25
N TYR A 163 -9.22 -0.41 16.14
CA TYR A 163 -8.50 0.81 15.76
C TYR A 163 -7.60 1.37 16.87
N SER A 164 -7.16 0.50 17.78
CA SER A 164 -6.37 0.83 18.96
C SER A 164 -5.35 -0.29 19.21
N PHE A 165 -4.53 -0.13 20.24
CA PHE A 165 -3.59 -1.16 20.65
C PHE A 165 -4.32 -2.47 20.94
N ARG A 166 -3.76 -3.58 20.43
CA ARG A 166 -4.25 -4.91 20.75
C ARG A 166 -3.88 -5.26 22.20
N ASP A 167 -4.84 -5.80 22.93
CA ASP A 167 -4.58 -6.35 24.26
C ASP A 167 -3.55 -7.47 24.17
N SER A 168 -2.56 -7.43 25.08
CA SER A 168 -1.40 -8.33 25.14
C SER A 168 -1.74 -9.81 25.34
N SER A 169 -3.01 -10.16 25.56
CA SER A 169 -3.52 -11.51 25.77
C SER A 169 -3.97 -12.24 24.49
N SER A 170 -3.94 -11.60 23.32
CA SER A 170 -4.31 -12.25 22.06
C SER A 170 -3.14 -13.07 21.49
N PRO A 171 -3.36 -14.34 21.05
CA PRO A 171 -2.28 -15.19 20.56
C PRO A 171 -1.50 -14.54 19.42
N THR A 172 -0.18 -14.54 19.53
CA THR A 172 0.72 -14.24 18.43
C THR A 172 0.61 -15.37 17.41
N ILE A 173 0.31 -15.02 16.16
CA ILE A 173 0.12 -15.91 14.99
C ILE A 173 -1.29 -16.50 14.89
N VAL A 174 -2.15 -15.83 14.12
CA VAL A 174 -3.11 -16.54 13.26
C VAL A 174 -2.41 -16.73 11.92
N ASP A 175 -2.21 -17.99 11.53
CA ASP A 175 -1.96 -18.33 10.12
C ASP A 175 -3.10 -17.72 9.31
N ASP A 176 -2.76 -16.85 8.36
CA ASP A 176 -3.67 -16.48 7.28
C ASP A 176 -4.01 -17.80 6.56
N LYS A 177 -5.17 -18.38 6.85
CA LYS A 177 -5.81 -19.36 5.96
C LYS A 177 -6.06 -18.63 4.65
N VAL A 178 -5.10 -18.74 3.74
CA VAL A 178 -5.20 -18.31 2.35
C VAL A 178 -6.51 -18.84 1.78
N SER A 179 -7.39 -17.94 1.36
CA SER A 179 -8.44 -18.27 0.41
C SER A 179 -7.74 -18.65 -0.89
N GLU A 180 -7.72 -19.95 -1.20
CA GLU A 180 -7.04 -20.61 -2.32
C GLU A 180 -7.49 -20.17 -3.74
N THR A 181 -8.11 -19.00 -3.92
CA THR A 181 -8.73 -18.64 -5.21
C THR A 181 -7.88 -17.75 -6.11
N ASP A 182 -6.81 -17.12 -5.62
CA ASP A 182 -6.08 -16.10 -6.41
C ASP A 182 -4.71 -16.54 -6.94
N ASP A 183 -4.16 -17.69 -6.50
CA ASP A 183 -2.77 -18.09 -6.76
C ASP A 183 -2.53 -18.94 -8.04
N LEU A 184 -3.58 -19.31 -8.78
CA LEU A 184 -3.44 -20.28 -9.88
C LEU A 184 -3.14 -19.70 -11.28
N GLN A 185 -3.01 -18.39 -11.46
CA GLN A 185 -2.85 -17.82 -12.81
C GLN A 185 -1.45 -17.27 -13.16
N ILE A 186 -0.46 -17.32 -12.26
CA ILE A 186 0.86 -16.71 -12.53
C ILE A 186 1.96 -17.75 -12.85
N VAL A 187 1.71 -19.05 -12.68
CA VAL A 187 2.78 -20.08 -12.77
C VAL A 187 3.09 -20.57 -14.21
N ALA A 188 2.46 -20.02 -15.24
CA ALA A 188 2.60 -20.54 -16.61
C ALA A 188 3.39 -19.61 -17.55
N ILE A 189 4.54 -19.08 -17.14
CA ILE A 189 5.56 -18.55 -18.07
C ILE A 189 6.95 -18.91 -17.52
N GLU A 190 7.48 -20.07 -17.93
CA GLU A 190 8.89 -20.42 -17.72
C GLU A 190 9.77 -19.63 -18.70
N GLU A 191 10.55 -18.68 -18.20
CA GLU A 191 11.72 -18.16 -18.92
C GLU A 191 12.93 -19.05 -18.63
N THR A 192 13.37 -19.74 -19.68
CA THR A 192 14.72 -20.27 -19.80
C THR A 192 15.71 -19.10 -19.81
N THR A 193 16.61 -18.99 -18.84
CA THR A 193 17.85 -18.22 -19.04
C THR A 193 19.05 -18.81 -18.30
N LEU A 194 20.13 -18.85 -19.07
CA LEU A 194 21.43 -19.43 -18.80
C LEU A 194 22.17 -18.80 -17.61
N HIS A 195 22.89 -19.65 -16.89
CA HIS A 195 23.87 -19.28 -15.88
C HIS A 195 25.00 -18.41 -16.44
N THR A 196 25.37 -17.35 -15.71
CA THR A 196 26.78 -16.96 -15.57
C THR A 196 27.02 -16.44 -14.16
N GLN A 197 28.01 -17.04 -13.49
CA GLN A 197 28.45 -16.70 -12.14
C GLN A 197 29.40 -15.51 -12.16
N SER A 198 29.27 -14.62 -11.19
CA SER A 198 30.43 -13.86 -10.69
C SER A 198 30.30 -13.61 -9.20
N ASN A 199 31.38 -13.95 -8.50
CA ASN A 199 31.59 -13.96 -7.07
C ASN A 199 32.29 -12.65 -6.66
N THR A 200 32.05 -12.12 -5.46
CA THR A 200 33.09 -11.62 -4.54
C THR A 200 32.52 -10.99 -3.26
N ASN A 201 33.23 -11.29 -2.17
CA ASN A 201 32.99 -10.96 -0.77
C ASN A 201 32.98 -9.47 -0.43
N GLY A 202 32.21 -9.12 0.60
CA GLY A 202 32.30 -7.82 1.28
C GLY A 202 31.65 -7.85 2.67
N LYS A 203 32.37 -8.36 3.66
CA LYS A 203 32.01 -8.38 5.09
C LYS A 203 32.14 -6.97 5.67
N ARG A 204 31.10 -6.42 6.30
CA ARG A 204 31.20 -5.26 7.20
C ARG A 204 30.22 -5.42 8.37
N ASP A 205 30.79 -5.71 9.53
CA ASP A 205 30.16 -5.65 10.84
C ASP A 205 29.90 -4.17 11.21
N TYR A 206 28.77 -3.86 11.85
CA TYR A 206 28.62 -2.62 12.61
C TYR A 206 27.67 -2.80 13.79
N ASP A 207 28.15 -2.34 14.93
CA ASP A 207 27.65 -2.52 16.29
C ASP A 207 26.27 -1.90 16.57
N ASP A 208 25.63 -2.51 17.55
CA ASP A 208 24.35 -2.21 18.16
C ASP A 208 24.52 -1.17 19.27
N SER A 209 24.02 0.05 19.08
CA SER A 209 23.49 0.93 20.13
C SER A 209 23.18 2.30 19.54
N ASP A 210 21.90 2.66 19.44
CA ASP A 210 21.49 4.07 19.51
C ASP A 210 20.03 4.17 19.97
N LYS A 211 19.88 4.83 21.12
CA LYS A 211 18.60 5.19 21.75
C LYS A 211 17.91 6.27 20.89
N CYS A 212 16.63 6.08 20.60
CA CYS A 212 15.79 7.14 20.04
C CYS A 212 15.28 8.04 21.16
N ASP A 213 15.97 9.14 21.44
CA ASP A 213 15.42 10.29 22.14
C ASP A 213 14.85 11.26 21.09
N LEU A 214 13.53 11.47 21.10
CA LEU A 214 12.88 12.52 20.32
C LEU A 214 12.84 13.82 21.14
N PRO A 215 13.20 14.99 20.57
CA PRO A 215 13.11 16.26 21.28
C PRO A 215 11.67 16.79 21.28
N ILE A 216 11.12 17.00 22.48
CA ILE A 216 9.84 17.70 22.69
C ILE A 216 10.08 19.20 22.55
N LYS A 217 9.58 19.81 21.46
CA LYS A 217 9.42 21.26 21.39
C LYS A 217 8.14 21.65 22.14
N LYS A 218 8.31 22.25 23.32
CA LYS A 218 7.25 23.02 23.99
C LYS A 218 7.24 24.42 23.38
N GLU A 219 6.26 24.72 22.53
CA GLU A 219 5.93 26.10 22.21
C GLU A 219 4.89 26.61 23.21
N ARG A 220 5.26 27.71 23.85
CA ARG A 220 4.52 28.41 24.91
C ARG A 220 3.57 29.38 24.21
N MET A 221 2.27 29.20 24.39
CA MET A 221 1.30 30.26 24.07
C MET A 221 1.39 31.31 25.18
N GLU A 222 1.78 32.53 24.83
CA GLU A 222 1.44 33.72 25.62
C GLU A 222 0.09 34.25 25.12
N LEU A 223 -0.75 34.63 26.08
CA LEU A 223 -2.14 35.06 25.97
C LEU A 223 -2.31 36.37 25.20
#